data_AF-A0A2E0FF76-F1
#
_entry.id   AF-A0A2E0FF76-F1
#
_cell.length_a   1.000
_cell.length_b   1.000
_cell.length_c   1.000
_cell.angle_alpha   90.00
_cell.angle_beta   90.00
_cell.angle_gamma   90.00
#
_symmetry.space_group_name_H-M   'P 1'
#
loop_
_entity.id
_entity.type
_entity.pdbx_description
1 polymer ?
#
loop_
_entity_poly.entity_id
_entity_poly.type
_entity_poly.pdbx_seq_one_letter_code
_entity_poly.pdbx_strand_id
1 'polypeptide(L)'
;MRSKYIFYITLILLTLLSSAAVPNQSYAQKAKKVSIKKQNKKNRDVKGREEEKEDQMKQVEDELTKRHLKLQDKATRKRMKQTKKKSKRLNANKKDPFYKRWFRKK
;
A
#
# COMPACT_ATOMS: atom_id res chain seq x y z
N MET A 1 14.12 -49.57 -42.32
CA MET A 1 13.63 -49.58 -40.91
C MET A 1 13.71 -48.20 -40.27
N ARG A 2 14.85 -47.49 -40.35
CA ARG A 2 15.05 -46.14 -39.73
C ARG A 2 14.09 -45.04 -40.24
N SER A 3 13.73 -45.03 -41.51
CA SER A 3 12.82 -44.02 -42.09
C SER A 3 11.38 -44.08 -41.56
N LYS A 4 10.89 -45.27 -41.23
CA LYS A 4 9.56 -45.45 -40.63
C LYS A 4 9.53 -44.84 -39.22
N TYR A 5 10.57 -45.04 -38.43
CA TYR A 5 10.70 -44.42 -37.10
C TYR A 5 10.83 -42.90 -37.19
N ILE A 6 11.57 -42.37 -38.17
CA ILE A 6 11.64 -40.92 -38.40
C ILE A 6 10.25 -40.37 -38.75
N PHE A 7 9.49 -41.06 -39.60
CA PHE A 7 8.12 -40.68 -39.95
C PHE A 7 7.18 -40.69 -38.72
N TYR A 8 7.24 -41.73 -37.88
CA TYR A 8 6.48 -41.79 -36.64
C TYR A 8 6.88 -40.69 -35.64
N ILE A 9 8.18 -40.41 -35.51
CA ILE A 9 8.69 -39.32 -34.66
C ILE A 9 8.16 -37.97 -35.17
N THR A 10 8.20 -37.72 -36.48
CA THR A 10 7.66 -36.47 -37.05
C THR A 10 6.15 -36.34 -36.86
N LEU A 11 5.42 -37.46 -36.94
CA LEU A 11 3.96 -37.48 -36.74
C LEU A 11 3.59 -37.21 -35.28
N ILE A 12 4.33 -37.81 -34.34
CA ILE A 12 4.19 -37.55 -32.90
C ILE A 12 4.50 -36.08 -32.59
N LEU A 13 5.59 -35.53 -33.16
CA LEU A 13 6.00 -34.15 -32.92
C LEU A 13 4.98 -33.13 -33.47
N LEU A 14 4.38 -33.43 -34.62
CA LEU A 14 3.30 -32.61 -35.21
C LEU A 14 2.03 -32.62 -34.33
N THR A 15 1.66 -33.76 -33.75
CA THR A 15 0.51 -33.84 -32.85
C THR A 15 0.71 -33.08 -31.53
N LEU A 16 1.92 -33.12 -30.96
CA LEU A 16 2.27 -32.38 -29.74
C LEU A 16 2.25 -30.86 -29.94
N LEU A 17 2.61 -30.39 -31.14
CA LEU A 17 2.66 -28.95 -31.44
C LEU A 17 1.26 -28.32 -31.58
N SER A 18 0.26 -29.09 -32.02
CA SER A 18 -1.11 -28.59 -32.22
C SER A 18 -1.87 -28.34 -30.91
N SER A 19 -1.53 -29.00 -29.81
CA SER A 19 -2.19 -28.81 -28.51
C SER A 19 -1.78 -27.51 -27.80
N ALA A 20 -0.67 -26.89 -28.20
CA ALA A 20 -0.19 -25.64 -27.60
C ALA A 20 -0.88 -24.38 -28.15
N ALA A 21 -1.61 -24.50 -29.28
CA ALA A 21 -2.25 -23.37 -29.96
C ALA A 21 -3.73 -23.16 -29.59
N VAL A 22 -4.31 -24.00 -28.71
CA VAL A 22 -5.70 -23.81 -28.28
C VAL A 22 -5.73 -22.70 -27.23
N PRO A 23 -6.42 -21.58 -27.47
CA PRO A 23 -6.56 -20.53 -26.47
C PRO A 23 -7.36 -21.11 -25.29
N ASN A 24 -6.72 -21.23 -24.14
CA ASN A 24 -7.38 -21.56 -22.88
C ASN A 24 -8.46 -20.50 -22.63
N GLN A 25 -9.74 -20.87 -22.72
CA GLN A 25 -10.83 -19.98 -22.31
C GLN A 25 -10.71 -19.75 -20.80
N SER A 26 -10.07 -18.65 -20.42
CA SER A 26 -10.07 -18.20 -19.03
C SER A 26 -11.47 -17.70 -18.70
N TYR A 27 -12.20 -18.45 -17.87
CA TYR A 27 -13.45 -17.96 -17.29
C TYR A 27 -13.12 -16.81 -16.34
N ALA A 28 -13.16 -15.58 -16.84
CA ALA A 28 -13.15 -14.40 -15.98
C ALA A 28 -14.37 -14.51 -15.05
N GLN A 29 -14.14 -14.62 -13.74
CA GLN A 29 -15.19 -14.62 -12.74
C GLN A 29 -16.06 -13.38 -12.98
N LYS A 30 -17.33 -13.57 -13.39
CA LYS A 30 -18.28 -12.47 -13.52
C LYS A 30 -18.35 -11.77 -12.17
N ALA A 31 -17.72 -10.60 -12.06
CA ALA A 31 -17.86 -9.75 -10.89
C ALA A 31 -19.36 -9.52 -10.69
N LYS A 32 -19.92 -10.02 -9.57
CA LYS A 32 -21.31 -9.74 -9.20
C LYS A 32 -21.46 -8.22 -9.25
N LYS A 33 -22.34 -7.70 -10.12
CA LYS A 33 -22.71 -6.27 -10.14
C LYS A 33 -23.39 -5.95 -8.82
N VAL A 34 -22.62 -5.64 -7.79
CA VAL A 34 -23.11 -5.07 -6.55
C VAL A 34 -23.63 -3.68 -6.90
N SER A 35 -24.87 -3.37 -6.51
CA SER A 35 -25.44 -2.05 -6.78
C SER A 35 -24.55 -0.97 -6.17
N ILE A 36 -24.29 0.10 -6.93
CA ILE A 36 -23.43 1.23 -6.54
C ILE A 36 -23.83 1.74 -5.14
N LYS A 37 -25.12 1.72 -4.82
CA LYS A 37 -25.69 2.09 -3.51
C LYS A 37 -25.20 1.20 -2.35
N LYS A 38 -25.09 -0.12 -2.54
CA LYS A 38 -24.61 -1.06 -1.50
C LYS A 38 -23.10 -0.94 -1.29
N GLN A 39 -22.35 -0.67 -2.36
CA GLN A 39 -20.91 -0.40 -2.26
C GLN A 39 -20.62 0.93 -1.55
N ASN A 40 -21.36 1.99 -1.88
CA ASN A 40 -21.21 3.30 -1.26
C ASN A 40 -21.57 3.30 0.23
N LYS A 41 -22.61 2.55 0.63
CA LYS A 41 -22.96 2.38 2.05
C LYS A 41 -21.83 1.68 2.83
N LYS A 42 -21.34 0.55 2.31
CA LYS A 42 -20.21 -0.18 2.92
C LYS A 42 -18.96 0.69 3.07
N ASN A 43 -18.62 1.49 2.05
CA ASN A 43 -17.46 2.39 2.12
C ASN A 43 -17.63 3.51 3.15
N ARG A 44 -18.84 4.07 3.31
CA ARG A 44 -19.11 5.05 4.36
C ARG A 44 -19.03 4.44 5.77
N ASP A 45 -19.60 3.25 5.94
CA ASP A 45 -19.57 2.54 7.23
C ASP A 45 -18.14 2.14 7.63
N VAL A 46 -17.28 1.81 6.66
CA VAL A 46 -15.85 1.54 6.90
C VAL A 46 -15.10 2.81 7.24
N LYS A 47 -15.31 3.90 6.47
CA LYS A 47 -14.63 5.17 6.70
C LYS A 47 -14.97 5.79 8.06
N GLY A 48 -16.25 5.75 8.47
CA GLY A 48 -16.66 6.24 9.79
C GLY A 48 -15.99 5.45 10.94
N ARG A 49 -15.86 4.13 10.79
CA ARG A 49 -15.15 3.28 11.77
C ARG A 49 -13.65 3.53 11.80
N GLU A 50 -13.03 3.87 10.67
CA GLU A 50 -11.61 4.23 10.60
C GLU A 50 -11.36 5.58 11.29
N GLU A 51 -12.19 6.58 11.01
CA GLU A 51 -12.12 7.90 11.66
C GLU A 51 -12.31 7.79 13.18
N GLU A 52 -13.30 7.03 13.64
CA GLU A 52 -13.52 6.77 15.08
C GLU A 52 -12.33 6.05 15.73
N LYS A 53 -11.72 5.08 15.04
CA LYS A 53 -10.51 4.39 15.54
C LYS A 53 -9.31 5.32 15.60
N GLU A 54 -9.11 6.15 14.58
CA GLU A 54 -8.02 7.13 14.57
C GLU A 54 -8.16 8.13 15.72
N ASP A 55 -9.39 8.60 15.99
CA ASP A 55 -9.63 9.55 17.06
C ASP A 55 -9.47 8.91 18.45
N GLN A 56 -9.90 7.65 18.61
CA GLN A 56 -9.60 6.87 19.83
C GLN A 56 -8.09 6.68 20.02
N MET A 57 -7.36 6.33 18.95
CA MET A 57 -5.90 6.18 19.02
C MET A 57 -5.20 7.50 19.38
N LYS A 58 -5.60 8.63 18.80
CA LYS A 58 -5.07 9.96 19.15
C LYS A 58 -5.28 10.30 20.62
N GLN A 59 -6.46 10.01 21.16
CA GLN A 59 -6.76 10.26 22.58
C GLN A 59 -5.85 9.44 23.50
N VAL A 60 -5.65 8.16 23.18
CA VAL A 60 -4.74 7.28 23.93
C VAL A 60 -3.29 7.77 23.82
N GLU A 61 -2.83 8.14 22.62
CA GLU A 61 -1.49 8.68 22.41
C GLU A 61 -1.25 9.97 23.20
N ASP A 62 -2.23 10.88 23.22
CA ASP A 62 -2.17 12.13 23.98
C ASP A 62 -2.08 11.86 25.49
N GLU A 63 -2.86 10.90 25.99
CA GLU A 63 -2.82 10.54 27.41
C GLU A 63 -1.47 9.90 27.79
N LEU A 64 -0.97 8.96 26.98
CA LEU A 64 0.34 8.35 27.17
C LEU A 64 1.46 9.39 27.12
N THR A 65 1.39 10.34 26.20
CA THR A 65 2.34 11.45 26.09
C THR A 65 2.30 12.34 27.33
N LYS A 66 1.12 12.69 27.83
CA LYS A 66 0.96 13.48 29.06
C LYS A 66 1.54 12.74 30.27
N ARG A 67 1.25 11.44 30.42
CA ARG A 67 1.80 10.59 31.49
C ARG A 67 3.32 10.55 31.42
N HIS A 68 3.89 10.29 30.24
CA HIS A 68 5.34 10.30 30.02
C HIS A 68 5.96 11.64 30.41
N LEU A 69 5.38 12.76 29.97
CA LEU A 69 5.88 14.09 30.32
C LEU A 69 5.77 14.41 31.82
N LYS A 70 4.78 13.85 32.52
CA LYS A 70 4.60 14.05 33.96
C LYS A 70 5.66 13.32 34.78
N LEU A 71 6.11 12.15 34.31
CA LEU A 71 7.19 11.36 34.92
C LEU A 71 8.57 11.99 34.71
N GLN A 72 8.76 12.78 33.65
CA GLN A 72 10.05 13.38 33.32
C GLN A 72 10.42 14.56 34.24
N ASP A 73 11.69 14.60 34.63
CA ASP A 73 12.27 15.70 35.39
C ASP A 73 12.14 17.05 34.67
N LYS A 74 12.09 18.14 35.46
CA LYS A 74 11.99 19.50 34.92
C LYS A 74 13.16 19.85 33.99
N ALA A 75 14.36 19.39 34.30
CA ALA A 75 15.55 19.58 33.46
C ALA A 75 15.38 18.89 32.09
N THR A 76 14.94 17.63 32.10
CA THR A 76 14.66 16.85 30.88
C THR A 76 13.57 17.48 30.03
N ARG A 77 12.45 17.90 30.65
CA ARG A 77 11.37 18.63 29.95
C ARG A 77 11.86 19.91 29.26
N LYS A 78 12.72 20.68 29.93
CA LYS A 78 13.33 21.89 29.34
C LYS A 78 14.21 21.54 28.14
N ARG A 79 15.05 20.50 28.24
CA ARG A 79 15.89 20.01 27.14
C ARG A 79 15.04 19.55 25.94
N MET A 80 14.01 18.74 26.18
CA MET A 80 13.06 18.31 25.15
C MET A 80 12.41 19.51 24.45
N LYS A 81 11.97 20.52 25.20
CA LYS A 81 11.39 21.75 24.65
C LYS A 81 12.38 22.52 23.78
N GLN A 82 13.64 22.65 24.21
CA GLN A 82 14.68 23.31 23.43
C GLN A 82 14.98 22.55 22.13
N THR A 83 15.15 21.22 22.20
CA THR A 83 15.36 20.37 21.02
C THR A 83 14.19 20.47 20.05
N LYS A 84 12.94 20.41 20.54
CA LYS A 84 11.73 20.57 19.72
C LYS A 84 11.69 21.93 19.02
N LYS A 85 12.02 23.01 19.74
CA LYS A 85 12.12 24.37 19.16
C LYS A 85 13.20 24.47 18.09
N LYS A 86 14.38 23.91 18.35
CA LYS A 86 15.50 23.87 17.39
C LYS A 86 15.11 23.11 16.12
N SER A 87 14.53 21.92 16.27
CA SER A 87 14.04 21.12 15.14
C SER A 87 12.97 21.86 14.34
N LYS A 88 12.00 22.52 14.99
CA LYS A 88 10.97 23.30 14.30
C LYS A 88 11.57 24.44 13.48
N ARG A 89 12.53 25.18 14.04
CA ARG A 89 13.23 26.26 13.33
C ARG A 89 13.99 25.73 12.10
N LEU A 90 14.73 24.63 12.28
CA LEU A 90 15.47 24.01 11.19
C LEU A 90 14.55 23.51 10.09
N ASN A 91 13.44 22.86 10.44
CA ASN A 91 12.49 22.34 9.45
C ASN A 91 11.66 23.43 8.77
N ALA A 92 11.31 24.52 9.47
CA ALA A 92 10.61 25.65 8.87
C ALA A 92 11.50 26.40 7.84
N ASN A 93 12.81 26.47 8.10
CA ASN A 93 13.77 27.10 7.21
C ASN A 93 14.39 26.13 6.20
N LYS A 94 13.99 24.85 6.21
CA LYS A 94 14.49 23.88 5.23
C LYS A 94 13.90 24.21 3.87
N LYS A 95 14.75 24.65 2.95
CA LYS A 95 14.43 24.64 1.53
C LYS A 95 14.13 23.19 1.13
N ASP A 96 13.17 22.99 0.24
CA ASP A 96 12.81 21.66 -0.26
C ASP A 96 14.06 20.90 -0.72
N PRO A 97 14.17 19.59 -0.44
CA PRO A 97 15.25 18.77 -0.96
C PRO A 97 15.34 18.83 -2.50
N PHE A 98 16.53 18.62 -3.06
CA PHE A 98 16.77 18.72 -4.51
C PHE A 98 15.78 17.86 -5.34
N TYR A 99 15.47 16.65 -4.86
CA TYR A 99 14.53 15.75 -5.52
C TYR A 99 13.11 16.31 -5.58
N LYS A 100 12.64 17.02 -4.55
CA LYS A 100 11.32 17.70 -4.60
C LYS A 100 11.32 18.89 -5.55
N ARG A 101 12.47 19.56 -5.73
CA ARG A 101 12.59 20.70 -6.64
C ARG A 101 12.58 20.27 -8.11
N TRP A 102 13.21 19.15 -8.45
CA TRP A 102 13.26 18.63 -9.83
C TRP A 102 11.92 18.10 -10.33
N PHE A 103 11.10 17.52 -9.45
CA PHE A 103 9.78 16.99 -9.80
C PHE A 103 8.61 17.93 -9.47
N ARG A 104 8.87 19.23 -9.24
CA ARG A 104 7.78 20.22 -9.15
C ARG A 104 7.12 20.32 -10.53
N LYS A 105 5.85 19.89 -10.63
CA LYS A 105 5.00 20.25 -11.77
C LYS A 105 4.95 21.77 -11.87
N LYS A 106 5.17 22.29 -13.08
CA LYS A 106 4.95 23.70 -13.41
C LYS A 106 3.48 24.05 -13.23
#